data_AF-A0A8J2ZXM0-F1
#
_entry.id   AF-A0A8J2ZXM0-F1
#
_cell.length_a   1.000
_cell.length_b   1.000
_cell.length_c   1.000
_cell.angle_alpha   90.00
_cell.angle_beta   90.00
_cell.angle_gamma   90.00
#
_symmetry.space_group_name_H-M   'P 1'
#
loop_
_entity.id
_entity.type
_entity.pdbx_description
1 polymer ?
#
loop_
_entity_poly.entity_id
_entity_poly.type
_entity_poly.pdbx_seq_one_letter_code
_entity_poly.pdbx_strand_id
1 'polypeptide(L)' 'MTPIDKRIKELGLKKGWVAEKSKVSKSALSLICNGRSDPSIKVALRLARVLNTTVEDLWGHLIEQK' A
#
# COMPACT_ATOMS: atom_id res chain seq x y z
N MET A 1 -10.60 5.64 -4.38
CA MET A 1 -9.24 5.19 -4.76
C MET A 1 -8.32 5.50 -3.59
N THR A 2 -7.68 4.49 -2.98
CA THR A 2 -6.83 4.68 -1.78
C THR A 2 -5.53 5.41 -2.13
N PRO A 3 -4.82 6.00 -1.15
CA PRO A 3 -3.49 6.60 -1.36
C PRO A 3 -2.49 5.60 -1.96
N ILE A 4 -2.55 4.33 -1.54
CA ILE A 4 -1.69 3.25 -2.05
C ILE A 4 -1.90 3.03 -3.56
N ASP A 5 -3.15 2.93 -4.02
CA ASP A 5 -3.45 2.71 -5.44
C ASP A 5 -3.01 3.89 -6.31
N LYS A 6 -3.18 5.12 -5.80
CA LYS A 6 -2.68 6.35 -6.45
C LYS A 6 -1.18 6.30 -6.60
N ARG A 7 -0.45 6.05 -5.51
CA ARG A 7 1.01 6.04 -5.51
C ARG A 7 1.59 5.01 -6.48
N ILE A 8 0.99 3.81 -6.55
CA ILE A 8 1.40 2.77 -7.50
C ILE A 8 1.27 3.27 -8.95
N LYS A 9 0.18 3.98 -9.28
CA LYS A 9 -0.05 4.55 -10.61
C LYS A 9 0.90 5.69 -10.93
N GLU A 10 1.15 6.59 -9.98
CA GLU A 10 2.08 7.71 -10.14
C GLU A 10 3.51 7.24 -10.44
N LEU A 11 3.92 6.13 -9.81
CA LEU A 11 5.23 5.51 -10.05
C LEU A 11 5.26 4.65 -11.33
N GLY A 12 4.14 4.49 -12.05
CA GLY A 12 4.05 3.64 -13.23
C GLY A 12 4.27 2.15 -12.96
N LEU A 13 4.07 1.70 -11.71
CA LEU A 13 4.37 0.34 -11.28
C LEU A 13 3.20 -0.62 -11.54
N LYS A 14 3.52 -1.85 -11.94
CA LYS A 14 2.53 -2.93 -12.03
C LYS A 14 2.20 -3.45 -10.63
N LYS A 15 0.91 -3.55 -10.29
CA LYS A 15 0.46 -4.11 -8.99
C LYS A 15 1.06 -5.50 -8.69
N GLY A 16 1.17 -6.36 -9.70
CA GLY A 16 1.82 -7.67 -9.55
C GLY A 16 3.27 -7.57 -9.07
N TRP A 17 4.04 -6.64 -9.65
CA TRP A 17 5.43 -6.40 -9.27
C TRP A 17 5.54 -5.87 -7.84
N VAL A 18 4.65 -4.95 -7.45
CA VAL A 18 4.59 -4.40 -6.07
C VAL A 18 4.27 -5.51 -5.06
N ALA A 19 3.34 -6.40 -5.40
CA ALA A 19 2.98 -7.55 -4.56
C ALA A 19 4.18 -8.48 -4.33
N GLU A 20 4.89 -8.84 -5.39
CA GLU A 20 6.10 -9.68 -5.32
C GLU A 20 7.19 -9.02 -4.48
N LYS A 21 7.50 -7.75 -4.72
CA LYS A 21 8.54 -7.01 -3.98
C LYS A 21 8.18 -6.81 -2.50
N SER A 22 6.90 -6.62 -2.21
CA SER A 22 6.43 -6.48 -0.82
C SER A 22 6.19 -7.83 -0.13
N LYS A 23 6.42 -8.96 -0.83
CA LYS A 23 6.15 -10.32 -0.37
C LYS A 23 4.72 -10.46 0.17
N VAL A 24 3.74 -10.03 -0.63
CA VAL A 24 2.32 -10.18 -0.37
C VAL A 24 1.64 -10.82 -1.58
N SER A 25 0.55 -11.55 -1.35
CA SER A 25 -0.25 -12.10 -2.44
C SER A 25 -0.92 -10.97 -3.23
N LYS A 26 -1.10 -11.17 -4.55
CA LYS A 26 -1.81 -10.21 -5.42
C LYS A 26 -3.21 -9.88 -4.90
N SER A 27 -3.92 -10.88 -4.37
CA SER A 27 -5.24 -10.71 -3.75
C SER A 27 -5.20 -9.82 -2.52
N ALA A 28 -4.21 -10.03 -1.64
CA ALA A 28 -4.02 -9.20 -0.44
C ALA A 28 -3.70 -7.74 -0.82
N LEU A 29 -2.79 -7.52 -1.77
CA LEU A 29 -2.49 -6.18 -2.27
C LEU A 29 -3.74 -5.52 -2.87
N SER A 30 -4.57 -6.28 -3.60
CA SER A 30 -5.83 -5.77 -4.14
C SER A 30 -6.78 -5.32 -3.04
N LEU A 31 -6.96 -6.10 -1.97
CA LEU A 31 -7.80 -5.72 -0.83
C LEU A 31 -7.28 -4.45 -0.16
N ILE A 32 -5.96 -4.35 0.06
CA ILE A 32 -5.31 -3.16 0.64
C ILE A 32 -5.53 -1.93 -0.26
N CYS A 33 -5.32 -2.05 -1.57
CA CYS A 33 -5.55 -0.95 -2.53
C CYS A 33 -7.02 -0.50 -2.59
N ASN A 34 -7.96 -1.36 -2.21
CA ASN A 34 -9.38 -1.05 -2.13
C ASN A 34 -9.83 -0.62 -0.73
N GLY A 35 -8.92 -0.54 0.26
CA GLY A 35 -9.25 -0.20 1.65
C GLY A 35 -10.11 -1.26 2.35
N ARG A 36 -10.07 -2.51 1.86
CA ARG A 36 -10.85 -3.64 2.39
C ARG A 36 -10.10 -4.46 3.45
N SER A 37 -8.80 -4.23 3.59
CA SER A 37 -7.96 -4.93 4.54
C SER A 37 -6.85 -4.01 5.01
N ASP A 38 -6.68 -3.96 6.33
CA ASP A 38 -5.54 -3.29 6.95
C ASP A 38 -4.36 -4.28 7.03
N PRO A 39 -3.20 -3.95 6.45
CA PRO A 39 -2.05 -4.82 6.50
C PRO A 39 -1.41 -4.85 7.89
N SER A 40 -0.72 -5.94 8.21
CA SER A 40 0.20 -5.93 9.36
C SER A 40 1.30 -4.88 9.21
N ILE A 41 1.84 -4.38 10.32
CA ILE A 41 2.95 -3.40 10.35
C ILE A 41 4.12 -3.82 9.44
N LYS A 42 4.48 -5.12 9.47
CA LYS A 42 5.55 -5.67 8.62
C LYS A 42 5.27 -5.53 7.13
N VAL A 43 4.01 -5.64 6.72
CA VAL A 43 3.57 -5.48 5.32
C VAL A 43 3.52 -4.00 4.96
N ALA A 44 2.95 -3.15 5.82
CA ALA A 44 2.91 -1.71 5.63
C ALA A 44 4.32 -1.13 5.40
N LEU A 45 5.29 -1.49 6.23
CA LEU A 45 6.69 -1.07 6.07
C LEU A 45 7.33 -1.54 4.77
N ARG A 46 7.01 -2.75 4.30
CA ARG A 46 7.50 -3.27 3.02
C ARG A 46 6.91 -2.49 1.84
N LEU A 47 5.61 -2.24 1.87
CA LEU A 47 4.92 -1.44 0.85
C LEU A 47 5.48 -0.01 0.79
N ALA A 48 5.63 0.65 1.94
CA ALA A 48 6.20 1.98 2.03
C ALA A 48 7.60 2.05 1.39
N ARG A 49 8.48 1.08 1.69
CA ARG A 49 9.82 0.97 1.07
C ARG A 49 9.76 0.75 -0.44
N VAL A 50 8.90 -0.13 -0.93
CA VAL A 50 8.76 -0.43 -2.36
C VAL A 50 8.19 0.78 -3.13
N LEU A 51 7.31 1.55 -2.50
CA LEU A 51 6.67 2.73 -3.07
C LEU A 51 7.45 4.04 -2.79
N ASN A 52 8.65 3.93 -2.21
CA ASN A 52 9.52 5.04 -1.85
C ASN A 52 8.75 6.17 -1.13
N THR A 53 8.04 5.79 -0.07
CA THR A 53 7.23 6.68 0.78
C THR A 53 7.23 6.18 2.22
N THR A 54 6.48 6.83 3.12
CA THR A 54 6.31 6.43 4.52
C THR A 54 4.98 5.70 4.74
N VAL A 55 4.85 4.99 5.86
CA VAL A 55 3.57 4.38 6.26
C VAL A 55 2.54 5.47 6.56
N GLU A 56 2.97 6.60 7.15
CA GLU A 56 2.10 7.75 7.44
C GLU A 56 1.51 8.38 6.17
N ASP A 57 2.28 8.48 5.09
CA ASP A 57 1.77 9.00 3.80
C ASP A 57 0.67 8.09 3.21
N LEU A 58 0.76 6.79 3.45
CA LEU A 58 -0.18 5.80 2.92
C LEU A 58 -1.43 5.61 3.80
N TRP A 59 -1.30 5.72 5.13
CA TRP A 59 -2.37 5.40 6.10
C TRP A 59 -2.66 6.49 7.15
N GLY A 60 -1.93 7.60 7.19
CA GLY A 60 -2.05 8.65 8.22
C GLY A 60 -3.47 9.21 8.34
N HIS A 61 -4.17 9.36 7.22
CA HIS A 61 -5.57 9.79 7.16
C HIS A 61 -6.55 8.91 7.97
N LEU A 62 -6.19 7.69 8.34
CA LEU A 62 -7.03 6.81 9.18
C LEU A 62 -6.97 7.19 10.66
N ILE A 63 -5.91 7.87 11.10
CA ILE A 63 -5.70 8.29 12.49
C ILE A 63 -6.28 9.69 12.74
N GLU A 64 -6.32 10.54 11.71
CA GLU A 64 -6.68 11.96 11.80
C GLU A 64 -8.19 12.24 11.82
N GLN A 65 -9.03 11.26 12.16
CA GLN A 65 -10.45 11.52 12.41
C GLN A 65 -10.62 12.25 13.75
N LYS A 66 -10.42 13.58 13.71
CA LYS A 66 -10.90 14.54 14.70
C LYS A 66 -12.15 15.24 14.20
#